data_AF-A0A529XTV3-F1
#
_entry.id   AF-A0A529XTV3-F1
#
_cell.length_a   1.000
_cell.length_b   1.000
_cell.length_c   1.000
_cell.angle_alpha   90.00
_cell.angle_beta   90.00
_cell.angle_gamma   90.00
#
_symmetry.space_group_name_H-M   'P 1'
#
loop_
_entity.id
_entity.type
_entity.pdbx_description
1 polymer ?
#
loop_
_entity_poly.entity_id
_entity_poly.type
_entity_poly.pdbx_seq_one_letter_code
_entity_poly.pdbx_strand_id
1 'polypeptide(L)'
;SNLVTGIQSPVKGIVGPWIHKYPHYAGPNPAIGFLQEALRWWDRWLKGAETGVEADPAYRAYVMDSVRPARWHPERPGRWIAEQEWPSSNIKVEAIELISAGTKPSIVASPQTCGLAGGEYFPFTFGPELPGDQRSDDALSVCFDQPELAEAIDIVGAPELAVRVASDRPQANIAVRLCDVHPDGASELISYGVLNLTHRDSHEFPQALVPGETVSARVVLDQCAYR
;
A
#
# COMPACT_ATOMS: atom_id res chain seq x y z
N SER A 1 -3.41 7.43 -5.46
CA SER A 1 -4.33 6.81 -6.44
C SER A 1 -3.97 7.19 -7.88
N ASN A 2 -3.52 6.23 -8.69
CA ASN A 2 -3.09 6.47 -10.08
C ASN A 2 -4.21 7.01 -10.98
N LEU A 3 -5.46 6.57 -10.79
CA LEU A 3 -6.59 7.00 -11.61
C LEU A 3 -6.92 8.48 -11.41
N VAL A 4 -7.00 8.92 -10.15
CA VAL A 4 -7.33 10.32 -9.83
C VAL A 4 -6.23 11.26 -10.33
N THR A 5 -4.97 10.83 -10.32
CA THR A 5 -3.85 11.61 -10.84
C THR A 5 -3.78 11.63 -12.38
N GLY A 6 -4.12 10.52 -13.04
CA GLY A 6 -3.86 10.35 -14.48
C GLY A 6 -5.03 10.68 -15.42
N ILE A 7 -6.27 10.73 -14.92
CA ILE A 7 -7.46 10.97 -15.73
C ILE A 7 -7.67 12.49 -15.94
N GLN A 8 -7.91 12.89 -17.19
CA GLN A 8 -8.17 14.29 -17.58
C GLN A 8 -9.66 14.68 -17.54
N SER A 9 -10.57 13.71 -17.42
CA SER A 9 -12.01 13.95 -17.25
C SER A 9 -12.38 14.11 -15.77
N PRO A 10 -13.61 14.54 -15.42
CA PRO A 10 -14.05 14.58 -14.04
C PRO A 10 -13.83 13.23 -13.34
N VAL A 11 -13.10 13.24 -12.23
CA VAL A 11 -12.72 12.05 -11.47
C VAL A 11 -12.76 12.36 -9.98
N LYS A 12 -13.21 11.38 -9.18
CA LYS A 12 -13.20 11.38 -7.71
C LYS A 12 -12.82 9.98 -7.24
N GLY A 13 -12.07 9.87 -6.15
CA GLY A 13 -11.69 8.59 -5.56
C GLY A 13 -12.22 8.41 -4.14
N ILE A 14 -12.68 7.21 -3.81
CA ILE A 14 -13.07 6.81 -2.46
C ILE A 14 -12.42 5.45 -2.16
N VAL A 15 -11.63 5.38 -1.10
CA VAL A 15 -10.96 4.15 -0.66
C VAL A 15 -11.28 3.89 0.80
N GLY A 16 -11.83 2.72 1.09
CA GLY A 16 -12.12 2.25 2.43
C GLY A 16 -11.47 0.89 2.71
N PRO A 17 -11.62 0.34 3.92
CA PRO A 17 -10.91 -0.85 4.37
C PRO A 17 -11.60 -2.13 3.89
N TRP A 18 -11.91 -2.22 2.61
CA TRP A 18 -12.80 -3.25 2.07
C TRP A 18 -12.04 -4.31 1.27
N ILE A 19 -12.48 -5.56 1.41
CA ILE A 19 -12.16 -6.66 0.49
C ILE A 19 -12.77 -6.42 -0.89
N HIS A 20 -12.52 -7.31 -1.85
CA HIS A 20 -12.90 -7.16 -3.25
C HIS A 20 -14.42 -7.31 -3.52
N LYS A 21 -15.22 -6.40 -2.95
CA LYS A 21 -16.68 -6.31 -3.02
C LYS A 21 -17.11 -4.83 -3.06
N TYR A 22 -18.37 -4.55 -3.36
CA TYR A 22 -18.83 -3.17 -3.38
C TYR A 22 -18.90 -2.56 -1.97
N PRO A 23 -18.52 -1.27 -1.80
CA PRO A 23 -18.34 -0.67 -0.47
C PRO A 23 -19.58 -0.59 0.45
N HIS A 24 -20.77 -0.88 -0.05
CA HIS A 24 -22.01 -0.87 0.74
C HIS A 24 -22.32 -2.21 1.41
N TYR A 25 -21.66 -3.29 1.00
CA TYR A 25 -21.77 -4.60 1.65
C TYR A 25 -20.42 -5.30 1.84
N ALA A 26 -19.33 -4.74 1.33
CA ALA A 26 -17.99 -5.24 1.62
C ALA A 26 -17.65 -5.04 3.10
N GLY A 27 -16.74 -5.87 3.59
CA GLY A 27 -16.10 -5.69 4.90
C GLY A 27 -14.58 -5.72 4.74
N PRO A 28 -13.80 -5.49 5.80
CA PRO A 28 -14.21 -4.96 7.10
C PRO A 28 -15.04 -3.66 7.05
N ASN A 29 -15.83 -3.41 8.09
CA ASN A 29 -16.47 -2.11 8.30
C ASN A 29 -15.42 -1.01 8.56
N PRO A 30 -15.75 0.28 8.35
CA PRO A 30 -17.07 0.81 7.99
C PRO A 30 -17.43 0.68 6.50
N ALA A 31 -18.65 0.23 6.21
CA ALA A 31 -19.26 0.35 4.89
C ALA A 31 -19.71 1.80 4.61
N ILE A 32 -19.95 2.12 3.34
CA ILE A 32 -20.51 3.42 2.91
C ILE A 32 -21.79 3.24 2.09
N GLY A 33 -22.56 4.32 1.94
CA GLY A 33 -23.66 4.40 0.98
C GLY A 33 -23.18 4.47 -0.48
N PHE A 34 -22.49 3.43 -0.97
CA PHE A 34 -21.92 3.42 -2.32
C PHE A 34 -22.96 3.68 -3.42
N LEU A 35 -24.16 3.12 -3.29
CA LEU A 35 -25.22 3.32 -4.28
C LEU A 35 -25.69 4.78 -4.30
N GLN A 36 -25.71 5.46 -3.16
CA GLN A 36 -26.02 6.89 -3.07
C GLN A 36 -24.94 7.73 -3.74
N GLU A 37 -23.66 7.43 -3.48
CA GLU A 37 -22.52 8.10 -4.15
C GLU A 37 -22.58 7.90 -5.68
N ALA A 38 -22.83 6.68 -6.13
CA ALA A 38 -22.91 6.35 -7.55
C ALA A 38 -24.10 7.03 -8.24
N LEU A 39 -25.29 7.05 -7.60
CA LEU A 39 -26.46 7.76 -8.13
C LEU A 39 -26.21 9.26 -8.25
N ARG A 40 -25.65 9.91 -7.22
CA ARG A 40 -25.30 11.34 -7.29
C ARG A 40 -24.37 11.64 -8.47
N TRP A 41 -23.37 10.77 -8.70
CA TRP A 41 -22.42 10.92 -9.80
C TRP A 41 -23.09 10.74 -11.17
N TRP A 42 -23.83 9.65 -11.37
CA TRP A 42 -24.46 9.35 -12.65
C TRP A 42 -25.61 10.30 -12.97
N ASP A 43 -26.41 10.70 -11.99
CA ASP A 43 -27.48 11.69 -12.20
C ASP A 43 -26.90 13.02 -12.70
N ARG A 44 -25.72 13.41 -12.21
CA ARG A 44 -25.03 14.59 -12.76
C ARG A 44 -24.60 14.41 -14.20
N TRP A 45 -23.82 13.37 -14.49
CA TRP A 45 -23.13 13.26 -15.78
C TRP A 45 -23.96 12.60 -16.90
N LEU A 46 -25.01 11.86 -16.56
CA LEU A 46 -25.89 11.20 -17.53
C LEU A 46 -27.25 11.90 -17.68
N LYS A 47 -27.72 12.61 -16.64
CA LYS A 47 -29.03 13.28 -16.65
C LYS A 47 -28.95 14.81 -16.51
N GLY A 48 -27.78 15.36 -16.23
CA GLY A 48 -27.59 16.80 -16.02
C GLY A 48 -28.13 17.32 -14.69
N ALA A 49 -28.51 16.45 -13.74
CA ALA A 49 -29.09 16.86 -12.46
C ALA A 49 -28.08 17.62 -11.59
N GLU A 50 -28.57 18.56 -10.77
CA GLU A 50 -27.74 19.34 -9.85
C GLU A 50 -27.52 18.59 -8.53
N THR A 51 -26.58 17.63 -8.52
CA THR A 51 -26.30 16.78 -7.34
C THR A 51 -25.15 17.27 -6.46
N GLY A 52 -24.42 18.30 -6.91
CA GLY A 52 -23.29 18.92 -6.19
C GLY A 52 -22.00 18.11 -6.19
N VAL A 53 -21.93 16.97 -6.88
CA VAL A 53 -20.76 16.07 -6.87
C VAL A 53 -19.48 16.68 -7.42
N GLU A 54 -19.58 17.75 -8.19
CA GLU A 54 -18.40 18.47 -8.68
C GLU A 54 -17.60 19.09 -7.53
N ALA A 55 -18.29 19.52 -6.48
CA ALA A 55 -17.71 20.10 -5.27
C ALA A 55 -17.16 19.04 -4.29
N ASP A 56 -17.50 17.76 -4.45
CA ASP A 56 -16.99 16.69 -3.59
C ASP A 56 -15.44 16.65 -3.60
N PRO A 57 -14.78 16.19 -2.52
CA PRO A 57 -13.32 16.08 -2.49
C PRO A 57 -12.80 15.18 -3.62
N ALA A 58 -11.66 15.55 -4.22
CA ALA A 58 -11.00 14.74 -5.25
C ALA A 58 -10.67 13.32 -4.76
N TYR A 59 -10.25 13.20 -3.50
CA TYR A 59 -9.92 11.91 -2.90
C TYR A 59 -10.39 11.82 -1.44
N ARG A 60 -11.09 10.73 -1.13
CA ARG A 60 -11.49 10.35 0.23
C ARG A 60 -10.84 9.01 0.56
N ALA A 61 -10.12 8.93 1.68
CA ALA A 61 -9.49 7.70 2.12
C ALA A 61 -9.84 7.41 3.59
N TYR A 62 -10.02 6.15 3.92
CA TYR A 62 -10.16 5.71 5.30
C TYR A 62 -8.77 5.34 5.84
N VAL A 63 -8.22 6.19 6.71
CA VAL A 63 -6.97 5.91 7.40
C VAL A 63 -7.27 4.93 8.53
N MET A 64 -6.81 3.70 8.38
CA MET A 64 -6.99 2.63 9.37
C MET A 64 -6.04 2.83 10.54
N ASP A 65 -6.56 2.73 11.76
CA ASP A 65 -5.70 2.72 12.95
C ASP A 65 -4.97 1.37 13.07
N SER A 66 -3.81 1.42 13.72
CA SER A 66 -3.05 0.27 14.18
C SER A 66 -3.90 -0.63 15.07
N VAL A 67 -3.92 -1.91 14.72
CA VAL A 67 -4.52 -2.98 15.51
C VAL A 67 -3.66 -4.22 15.35
N ARG A 68 -3.72 -5.10 16.36
CA ARG A 68 -2.99 -6.36 16.30
C ARG A 68 -3.33 -7.16 15.05
N PRO A 69 -2.36 -7.87 14.46
CA PRO A 69 -2.59 -8.67 13.27
C PRO A 69 -3.66 -9.74 13.49
N ALA A 70 -4.64 -9.75 12.61
CA ALA A 70 -5.55 -10.86 12.46
C ALA A 70 -5.98 -10.99 11.00
N ARG A 71 -6.14 -12.24 10.57
CA ARG A 71 -6.58 -12.54 9.19
C ARG A 71 -7.99 -12.06 8.88
N TRP A 72 -8.72 -11.58 9.88
CA TRP A 72 -10.02 -10.94 9.71
C TRP A 72 -10.36 -10.03 10.90
N HIS A 73 -10.87 -8.85 10.59
CA HIS A 73 -11.53 -7.97 11.55
C HIS A 73 -12.95 -7.65 11.03
N PRO A 74 -14.00 -7.77 11.84
CA PRO A 74 -15.35 -7.35 11.42
C PRO A 74 -15.43 -5.85 11.11
N GLU A 75 -14.60 -5.06 11.77
CA GLU A 75 -14.48 -3.61 11.65
C GLU A 75 -13.00 -3.23 11.80
N ARG A 76 -12.54 -2.32 10.94
CA ARG A 76 -11.25 -1.66 11.08
C ARG A 76 -11.49 -0.28 11.70
N PRO A 77 -10.97 -0.01 12.91
CA PRO A 77 -11.00 1.35 13.45
C PRO A 77 -10.16 2.28 12.59
N GLY A 78 -10.45 3.57 12.67
CA GLY A 78 -9.84 4.58 11.83
C GLY A 78 -10.76 5.75 11.56
N ARG A 79 -10.39 6.56 10.57
CA ARG A 79 -11.13 7.78 10.22
C ARG A 79 -11.04 8.11 8.75
N TRP A 80 -12.08 8.78 8.25
CA TRP A 80 -12.05 9.36 6.91
C TRP A 80 -11.21 10.63 6.88
N ILE A 81 -10.36 10.73 5.87
CA ILE A 81 -9.75 11.98 5.42
C ILE A 81 -10.31 12.35 4.05
N ALA A 82 -10.25 13.64 3.72
CA ALA A 82 -10.74 14.18 2.46
C ALA A 82 -9.78 15.24 1.94
N GLU A 83 -9.29 15.02 0.73
CA GLU A 83 -8.42 15.94 0.03
C GLU A 83 -9.17 16.56 -1.15
N GLN A 84 -9.25 17.89 -1.16
CA GLN A 84 -10.00 18.62 -2.19
C GLN A 84 -9.35 18.47 -3.57
N GLU A 85 -8.02 18.35 -3.59
CA GLU A 85 -7.20 18.15 -4.78
C GLU A 85 -6.35 16.89 -4.60
N TRP A 86 -6.03 16.23 -5.71
CA TRP A 86 -5.15 15.07 -5.70
C TRP A 86 -4.20 15.11 -6.89
N PRO A 87 -2.87 14.96 -6.70
CA PRO A 87 -2.16 14.77 -5.43
C PRO A 87 -2.34 15.95 -4.46
N SER A 88 -2.47 15.67 -3.17
CA SER A 88 -2.69 16.71 -2.16
C SER A 88 -1.38 17.34 -1.70
N SER A 89 -1.37 18.66 -1.54
CA SER A 89 -0.26 19.41 -0.92
C SER A 89 -0.18 19.24 0.61
N ASN A 90 -1.23 18.71 1.24
CA ASN A 90 -1.25 18.39 2.67
C ASN A 90 -0.48 17.10 2.99
N ILE A 91 -0.33 16.21 2.01
CA ILE A 91 0.39 14.94 2.15
C ILE A 91 1.81 15.16 1.66
N LYS A 92 2.76 15.11 2.59
CA LYS A 92 4.17 15.33 2.32
C LYS A 92 4.91 14.02 2.17
N VAL A 93 5.85 13.97 1.23
CA VAL A 93 6.81 12.88 1.12
C VAL A 93 7.90 13.11 2.16
N GLU A 94 8.09 12.12 3.03
CA GLU A 94 9.19 12.07 3.98
C GLU A 94 10.15 10.94 3.60
N ALA A 95 11.43 11.26 3.46
CA ALA A 95 12.45 10.29 3.11
C ALA A 95 13.14 9.80 4.38
N ILE A 96 13.10 8.48 4.58
CA ILE A 96 13.76 7.80 5.70
C ILE A 96 14.96 7.04 5.16
N GLU A 97 16.14 7.32 5.70
CA GLU A 97 17.33 6.51 5.42
C GLU A 97 17.31 5.24 6.28
N LEU A 98 17.08 4.09 5.65
CA LEU A 98 17.04 2.78 6.35
C LEU A 98 18.44 2.24 6.68
N ILE A 99 19.44 2.65 5.89
CA ILE A 99 20.82 2.17 5.98
C ILE A 99 21.74 3.36 5.71
N SER A 100 22.61 3.69 6.66
CA SER A 100 23.57 4.78 6.47
C SER A 100 24.53 4.52 5.30
N ALA A 101 24.82 5.56 4.52
CA ALA A 101 25.83 5.46 3.47
C ALA A 101 27.17 4.89 3.98
N GLY A 102 27.69 3.87 3.30
CA GLY A 102 28.98 3.24 3.60
C GLY A 102 28.95 2.06 4.58
N THR A 103 27.78 1.69 5.12
CA THR A 103 27.64 0.40 5.80
C THR A 103 27.76 -0.77 4.82
N LYS A 104 28.14 -1.94 5.34
CA LYS A 104 28.18 -3.16 4.53
C LYS A 104 26.78 -3.50 3.99
N PRO A 105 26.65 -3.97 2.74
CA PRO A 105 25.37 -4.40 2.20
C PRO A 105 24.78 -5.55 3.02
N SER A 106 23.47 -5.52 3.22
CA SER A 106 22.71 -6.65 3.75
C SER A 106 22.52 -7.70 2.64
N ILE A 107 22.69 -8.97 2.97
CA ILE A 107 22.45 -10.07 2.03
C ILE A 107 21.00 -10.52 2.14
N VAL A 108 20.26 -10.40 1.04
CA VAL A 108 18.89 -10.91 0.92
C VAL A 108 18.94 -12.27 0.22
N ALA A 109 18.63 -13.33 0.96
CA ALA A 109 18.62 -14.71 0.46
C ALA A 109 17.42 -15.49 1.05
N SER A 110 16.24 -14.87 1.02
CA SER A 110 15.01 -15.43 1.58
C SER A 110 14.56 -16.68 0.81
N PRO A 111 14.05 -17.72 1.50
CA PRO A 111 13.49 -18.89 0.84
C PRO A 111 12.20 -18.53 0.09
N GLN A 112 11.80 -19.35 -0.90
CA GLN A 112 10.56 -19.15 -1.66
C GLN A 112 9.29 -19.21 -0.80
N THR A 113 9.38 -19.73 0.43
CA THR A 113 8.28 -19.75 1.40
C THR A 113 8.10 -18.42 2.14
N CYS A 114 9.04 -17.48 2.02
CA CYS A 114 8.90 -16.14 2.59
C CYS A 114 7.78 -15.39 1.84
N GLY A 115 6.77 -14.94 2.57
CA GLY A 115 5.56 -14.28 2.05
C GLY A 115 4.29 -15.13 2.20
N LEU A 116 4.38 -16.36 2.71
CA LEU A 116 3.20 -17.22 2.94
C LEU A 116 2.24 -16.66 4.00
N ALA A 117 2.66 -15.69 4.83
CA ALA A 117 1.78 -14.99 5.76
C ALA A 117 1.10 -13.77 5.14
N GLY A 118 1.35 -13.45 3.86
CA GLY A 118 0.84 -12.27 3.16
C GLY A 118 -0.64 -12.29 2.79
N GLY A 119 -1.38 -13.36 3.13
CA GLY A 119 -2.81 -13.48 2.81
C GLY A 119 -3.09 -13.75 1.34
N GLU A 120 -4.36 -13.75 0.98
CA GLU A 120 -4.81 -13.91 -0.41
C GLU A 120 -4.64 -12.60 -1.19
N TYR A 121 -4.19 -12.71 -2.44
CA TYR A 121 -4.10 -11.54 -3.34
C TYR A 121 -5.48 -10.92 -3.62
N PHE A 122 -6.52 -11.75 -3.58
CA PHE A 122 -7.89 -11.39 -3.88
C PHE A 122 -8.81 -11.85 -2.73
N PRO A 123 -8.88 -11.12 -1.61
CA PRO A 123 -9.80 -11.47 -0.55
C PRO A 123 -11.24 -11.24 -1.04
N PHE A 124 -12.04 -12.29 -1.02
CA PHE A 124 -13.42 -12.31 -1.51
C PHE A 124 -14.40 -12.86 -0.46
N THR A 125 -13.96 -13.77 0.40
CA THR A 125 -14.83 -14.31 1.44
C THR A 125 -14.75 -13.47 2.71
N PHE A 126 -15.85 -13.43 3.47
CA PHE A 126 -15.83 -12.83 4.80
C PHE A 126 -15.16 -13.83 5.75
N GLY A 127 -13.84 -13.79 5.82
CA GLY A 127 -13.06 -14.85 6.43
C GLY A 127 -11.56 -14.57 6.48
N PRO A 128 -10.77 -15.56 6.91
CA PRO A 128 -9.34 -15.40 7.22
C PRO A 128 -8.45 -15.37 5.97
N GLU A 129 -8.79 -14.52 5.00
CA GLU A 129 -8.05 -14.30 3.75
C GLU A 129 -7.11 -13.10 3.82
N LEU A 130 -7.26 -12.20 4.80
CA LEU A 130 -6.34 -11.07 4.99
C LEU A 130 -5.00 -11.56 5.58
N PRO A 131 -3.93 -10.76 5.46
CA PRO A 131 -2.64 -11.07 6.05
C PRO A 131 -2.75 -11.42 7.55
N GLY A 132 -1.95 -12.39 7.97
CA GLY A 132 -1.78 -12.67 9.40
C GLY A 132 -0.62 -11.89 9.99
N ASP A 133 -0.26 -12.26 11.22
CA ASP A 133 0.98 -11.79 11.83
C ASP A 133 2.20 -12.13 10.97
N GLN A 134 3.00 -11.11 10.70
CA GLN A 134 4.13 -11.15 9.77
C GLN A 134 5.42 -11.70 10.38
N ARG A 135 5.48 -11.97 11.69
CA ARG A 135 6.68 -12.46 12.38
C ARG A 135 7.35 -13.67 11.72
N SER A 136 6.57 -14.59 11.13
CA SER A 136 7.14 -15.74 10.43
C SER A 136 7.89 -15.36 9.15
N ASP A 137 7.40 -14.36 8.44
CA ASP A 137 8.05 -13.84 7.23
C ASP A 137 9.17 -12.85 7.59
N ASP A 138 9.06 -12.13 8.71
CA ASP A 138 10.11 -11.25 9.24
C ASP A 138 11.36 -12.07 9.60
N ALA A 139 11.18 -13.24 10.22
CA ALA A 139 12.28 -14.17 10.52
C ALA A 139 13.01 -14.71 9.27
N LEU A 140 12.39 -14.59 8.08
CA LEU A 140 12.93 -15.01 6.79
C LEU A 140 13.39 -13.82 5.93
N SER A 141 13.25 -12.61 6.44
CA SER A 141 13.54 -11.35 5.76
C SER A 141 14.77 -10.66 6.34
N VAL A 142 15.29 -9.67 5.60
CA VAL A 142 16.16 -8.64 6.17
C VAL A 142 15.25 -7.49 6.60
N CYS A 143 15.22 -7.19 7.90
CA CYS A 143 14.37 -6.15 8.47
C CYS A 143 15.17 -4.87 8.77
N PHE A 144 14.53 -3.73 8.53
CA PHE A 144 15.06 -2.40 8.86
C PHE A 144 13.98 -1.66 9.65
N ASP A 145 14.18 -1.58 10.96
CA ASP A 145 13.20 -1.00 11.86
C ASP A 145 13.59 0.45 12.20
N GLN A 146 12.59 1.32 12.30
CA GLN A 146 12.77 2.64 12.88
C GLN A 146 12.79 2.55 14.42
N PRO A 147 13.32 3.57 15.11
CA PRO A 147 13.06 3.73 16.54
C PRO A 147 11.56 3.75 16.84
N GLU A 148 11.20 3.40 18.08
CA GLU A 148 9.82 3.53 18.57
C GLU A 148 9.30 4.94 18.31
N LEU A 149 8.10 5.02 17.72
CA LEU A 149 7.46 6.27 17.37
C LEU A 149 6.97 6.98 18.64
N ALA A 150 7.37 8.24 18.84
CA ALA A 150 6.90 9.06 19.95
C ALA A 150 5.47 9.60 19.72
N GLU A 151 5.02 9.65 18.46
CA GLU A 151 3.70 10.09 18.05
C GLU A 151 3.21 9.27 16.85
N ALA A 152 1.89 9.14 16.73
CA ALA A 152 1.29 8.41 15.62
C ALA A 152 1.42 9.22 14.32
N ILE A 153 1.87 8.54 13.26
CA ILE A 153 2.04 9.10 11.92
C ILE A 153 0.95 8.53 11.01
N ASP A 154 0.45 9.32 10.05
CA ASP A 154 -0.42 8.77 9.01
C ASP A 154 0.38 8.53 7.73
N ILE A 155 0.30 7.32 7.19
CA ILE A 155 0.90 6.94 5.91
C ILE A 155 -0.22 6.85 4.87
N VAL A 156 -0.28 7.84 3.97
CA VAL A 156 -1.31 7.94 2.92
C VAL A 156 -0.65 8.06 1.56
N GLY A 157 -0.95 7.12 0.66
CA GLY A 157 -0.38 7.08 -0.69
C GLY A 157 0.32 5.76 -0.94
N ALA A 158 1.26 5.73 -1.88
CA ALA A 158 2.10 4.57 -2.14
C ALA A 158 3.49 4.83 -1.57
N PRO A 159 3.89 4.14 -0.48
CA PRO A 159 5.27 4.15 -0.02
C PRO A 159 6.22 3.67 -1.12
N GLU A 160 7.45 4.16 -1.11
CA GLU A 160 8.46 3.79 -2.11
C GLU A 160 9.77 3.42 -1.42
N LEU A 161 10.40 2.34 -1.88
CA LEU A 161 11.77 2.00 -1.52
C LEU A 161 12.70 2.34 -2.69
N ALA A 162 13.62 3.28 -2.47
CA ALA A 162 14.77 3.48 -3.34
C ALA A 162 15.95 2.64 -2.82
N VAL A 163 16.51 1.79 -3.67
CA VAL A 163 17.57 0.84 -3.26
C VAL A 163 18.70 0.81 -4.28
N ARG A 164 19.93 0.63 -3.77
CA ARG A 164 21.08 0.18 -4.57
C ARG A 164 21.29 -1.31 -4.30
N VAL A 165 21.20 -2.13 -5.33
CA VAL A 165 21.19 -3.59 -5.20
C VAL A 165 22.10 -4.23 -6.24
N ALA A 166 22.72 -5.35 -5.88
CA ALA A 166 23.45 -6.22 -6.79
C ALA A 166 22.89 -7.64 -6.67
N SER A 167 22.92 -8.39 -7.76
CA SER A 167 22.48 -9.79 -7.83
C SER A 167 23.61 -10.64 -8.39
N ASP A 168 23.78 -11.87 -7.90
CA ASP A 168 24.67 -12.87 -8.49
C ASP A 168 24.04 -13.54 -9.72
N ARG A 169 22.76 -13.26 -10.01
CA ARG A 169 21.99 -13.75 -11.16
C ARG A 169 21.57 -12.64 -12.11
N PRO A 170 21.41 -12.95 -13.41
CA PRO A 170 20.92 -11.99 -14.40
C PRO A 170 19.44 -11.62 -14.26
N GLN A 171 18.68 -12.38 -13.45
CA GLN A 171 17.29 -12.10 -13.10
C GLN A 171 17.13 -12.26 -11.60
N ALA A 172 16.44 -11.32 -10.97
CA ALA A 172 16.16 -11.34 -9.54
C ALA A 172 14.88 -10.55 -9.25
N ASN A 173 14.15 -10.97 -8.22
CA ASN A 173 13.01 -10.24 -7.69
C ASN A 173 13.39 -9.65 -6.33
N ILE A 174 12.87 -8.47 -6.03
CA ILE A 174 12.86 -7.91 -4.69
C ILE A 174 11.41 -7.77 -4.24
N ALA A 175 11.10 -8.25 -3.04
CA ALA A 175 9.84 -8.03 -2.36
C ALA A 175 10.09 -7.15 -1.14
N VAL A 176 9.26 -6.12 -0.98
CA VAL A 176 9.36 -5.14 0.12
C VAL A 176 8.04 -5.18 0.86
N ARG A 177 8.12 -5.29 2.19
CA ARG A 177 6.97 -5.21 3.09
C ARG A 177 7.18 -4.01 4.00
N LEU A 178 6.14 -3.20 4.15
CA LEU A 178 6.02 -2.19 5.18
C LEU A 178 5.10 -2.77 6.26
N CYS A 179 5.62 -2.90 7.49
CA CYS A 179 4.90 -3.49 8.60
C CYS A 179 4.80 -2.50 9.77
N ASP A 180 3.70 -2.59 10.52
CA ASP A 180 3.58 -1.99 11.86
C ASP A 180 4.01 -3.01 12.91
N VAL A 181 5.05 -2.69 13.67
CA VAL A 181 5.58 -3.55 14.74
C VAL A 181 5.06 -3.04 16.08
N HIS A 182 4.17 -3.80 16.69
CA HIS A 182 3.59 -3.48 17.98
C HIS A 182 4.61 -3.62 19.13
N PRO A 183 4.37 -2.99 20.30
CA PRO A 183 5.28 -3.06 21.46
C PRO A 183 5.60 -4.47 21.98
N ASP A 184 4.75 -5.46 21.70
CA ASP A 184 5.01 -6.86 22.06
C ASP A 184 5.55 -7.71 20.90
N GLY A 185 5.95 -7.06 19.80
CA GLY A 185 6.58 -7.64 18.64
C GLY A 185 5.61 -8.25 17.61
N ALA A 186 4.30 -8.16 17.79
CA ALA A 186 3.36 -8.52 16.73
C ALA A 186 3.57 -7.61 15.50
N SER A 187 3.50 -8.16 14.30
CA SER A 187 3.87 -7.45 13.07
C SER A 187 2.69 -7.48 12.08
N GLU A 188 2.08 -6.32 11.82
CA GLU A 188 0.93 -6.15 10.92
C GLU A 188 1.41 -5.69 9.55
N LEU A 189 0.92 -6.32 8.48
CA LEU A 189 1.27 -5.88 7.12
C LEU A 189 0.48 -4.62 6.75
N ILE A 190 1.17 -3.50 6.55
CA ILE A 190 0.54 -2.24 6.08
C ILE A 190 0.41 -2.24 4.56
N SER A 191 1.51 -2.52 3.86
CA SER A 191 1.59 -2.52 2.41
C SER A 191 2.78 -3.34 1.94
N TYR A 192 2.78 -3.77 0.69
CA TYR A 192 3.91 -4.46 0.09
C TYR A 192 4.06 -4.09 -1.39
N GLY A 193 5.22 -4.43 -1.95
CA GLY A 193 5.54 -4.22 -3.36
C GLY A 193 6.53 -5.27 -3.82
N VAL A 194 6.40 -5.71 -5.06
CA VAL A 194 7.30 -6.69 -5.67
C VAL A 194 7.79 -6.16 -7.00
N LEU A 195 9.10 -6.20 -7.21
CA LEU A 195 9.73 -5.78 -8.45
C LEU A 195 10.62 -6.89 -8.99
N ASN A 196 10.35 -7.32 -10.22
CA ASN A 196 11.37 -7.98 -11.03
C ASN A 196 12.41 -6.94 -11.46
N LEU A 197 13.64 -7.10 -11.01
CA LEU A 197 14.73 -6.12 -11.23
C LEU A 197 15.13 -5.98 -12.71
N THR A 198 14.69 -6.89 -13.59
CA THR A 198 14.84 -6.67 -15.03
C THR A 198 13.94 -5.56 -15.55
N HIS A 199 12.87 -5.22 -14.82
CA HIS A 199 11.92 -4.15 -15.17
C HIS A 199 12.21 -2.84 -14.45
N ARG A 200 13.35 -2.71 -13.74
CA ARG A 200 13.70 -1.52 -12.93
C ARG A 200 13.65 -0.20 -13.71
N ASP A 201 13.92 -0.23 -15.02
CA ASP A 201 13.94 0.93 -15.91
C ASP A 201 12.74 1.00 -16.85
N SER A 202 12.13 -0.15 -17.18
CA SER A 202 10.96 -0.23 -18.07
C SER A 202 10.22 -1.56 -17.92
N HIS A 203 8.88 -1.49 -17.85
CA HIS A 203 8.05 -2.69 -17.94
C HIS A 203 7.91 -3.23 -19.38
N GLU A 204 8.06 -2.36 -20.38
CA GLU A 204 7.94 -2.71 -21.81
C GLU A 204 9.23 -3.32 -22.37
N PHE A 205 10.39 -2.81 -21.93
CA PHE A 205 11.70 -3.23 -22.41
C PHE A 205 12.57 -3.73 -21.25
N PRO A 206 12.33 -4.94 -20.73
CA PRO A 206 13.09 -5.48 -19.60
C PRO A 206 14.55 -5.72 -19.99
N GLN A 207 15.46 -5.42 -19.07
CA GLN A 207 16.90 -5.58 -19.23
C GLN A 207 17.48 -6.48 -18.15
N ALA A 208 18.17 -7.55 -18.55
CA ALA A 208 18.88 -8.43 -17.63
C ALA A 208 19.89 -7.66 -16.77
N LEU A 209 20.12 -8.14 -15.55
CA LEU A 209 21.19 -7.67 -14.69
C LEU A 209 22.53 -8.25 -15.15
N VAL A 210 23.60 -7.49 -14.97
CA VAL A 210 24.96 -8.02 -15.03
C VAL A 210 25.31 -8.55 -13.63
N PRO A 211 25.61 -9.85 -13.47
CA PRO A 211 25.93 -10.41 -12.16
C PRO A 211 27.06 -9.64 -11.44
N GLY A 212 26.80 -9.27 -10.19
CA GLY A 212 27.72 -8.50 -9.34
C GLY A 212 27.71 -6.99 -9.56
N GLU A 213 27.08 -6.49 -10.64
CA GLU A 213 26.95 -5.05 -10.86
C GLU A 213 25.87 -4.46 -9.94
N THR A 214 26.18 -3.31 -9.32
CA THR A 214 25.24 -2.58 -8.49
C THR A 214 24.39 -1.65 -9.37
N VAL A 215 23.08 -1.85 -9.33
CA VAL A 215 22.09 -0.99 -10.00
C VAL A 215 21.24 -0.24 -8.99
N SER A 216 20.61 0.85 -9.43
CA SER A 216 19.53 1.50 -8.67
C SER A 216 18.19 0.92 -9.09
N ALA A 217 17.29 0.75 -8.13
CA ALA A 217 15.91 0.34 -8.38
C ALA A 217 14.97 1.11 -7.45
N ARG A 218 13.73 1.28 -7.90
CA ARG A 218 12.65 1.85 -7.09
C ARG A 218 11.49 0.86 -7.04
N VAL A 219 11.14 0.42 -5.84
CA VAL A 219 9.97 -0.43 -5.59
C VAL A 219 8.86 0.46 -5.07
N VAL A 220 7.77 0.58 -5.83
CA VAL A 220 6.55 1.25 -5.39
C VAL A 220 5.67 0.21 -4.72
N LEU A 221 5.25 0.47 -3.49
CA LEU A 221 4.33 -0.39 -2.75
C LEU A 221 2.89 -0.06 -3.11
N ASP A 222 1.97 -0.96 -2.76
CA ASP A 222 0.54 -0.72 -2.89
C ASP A 222 0.10 0.52 -2.11
N GLN A 223 -0.96 1.16 -2.60
CA GLN A 223 -1.54 2.34 -1.97
C GLN A 223 -2.11 1.96 -0.59
N CYS A 224 -1.78 2.72 0.44
CA CYS A 224 -2.29 2.53 1.79
C CYS A 224 -2.81 3.84 2.39
N ALA A 225 -3.59 3.69 3.45
CA ALA A 225 -4.01 4.74 4.37
C ALA A 225 -4.02 4.12 5.77
N TYR A 226 -2.95 4.35 6.53
CA TYR A 226 -2.68 3.68 7.80
C TYR A 226 -2.17 4.67 8.85
N ARG A 227 -2.45 4.42 10.13
CA ARG A 227 -1.99 5.20 11.28
C ARG A 227 -1.41 4.32 12.39
#